data_AF-A0A818TY86-F1
#
_entry.id   AF-A0A818TY86-F1
#
_cell.length_a   1.000
_cell.length_b   1.000
_cell.length_c   1.000
_cell.angle_alpha   90.00
_cell.angle_beta   90.00
_cell.angle_gamma   90.00
#
_symmetry.space_group_name_H-M   'P 1'
#
loop_
_entity.id
_entity.type
_entity.pdbx_description
1 polymer ?
#
loop_
_entity_poly.entity_id
_entity_poly.type
_entity_poly.pdbx_seq_one_letter_code
_entity_poly.pdbx_strand_id
1 'polypeptide(L)'
;MNYTRTFTFLRHLSQWEKFICQNLALLKYFKFNVHMQNYIYENVQDIEQILKAFRTSFWIEHKQWYVTCKYIGNEARSDLIWYTSTDFDLEFPDNLLSGTLSYITSTTKNDKMNTTWCVRLDLSEITDAISSHKLNYPTDRIFNNMTQLALDFTLPINSCHFLSSLTDFSQLTIIWLFITNHHYFELNIITMLLNIACNLRTIGISYDDDDDDDSRSFIKNLCSTISGSIENLKVRTTNIEYMQLYLQCVQYLSTVTFIRHRNSKDSWKEFIQWLITEERKFLLSNDHQSVQVFINECFG
;
A
#
# COMPACT_ATOMS: atom_id res chain seq x y z
N MET A 1 8.07 -18.61 33.93
CA MET A 1 8.51 -19.71 33.04
C MET A 1 9.65 -19.20 32.16
N ASN A 2 10.68 -20.01 31.91
CA ASN A 2 11.87 -19.58 31.15
C ASN A 2 11.56 -19.53 29.64
N TYR A 3 11.36 -18.32 29.11
CA TYR A 3 11.10 -18.00 27.69
C TYR A 3 12.28 -18.32 26.74
N THR A 4 13.39 -18.87 27.25
CA THR A 4 14.64 -19.05 26.51
C THR A 4 14.69 -20.26 25.56
N ARG A 5 13.63 -21.07 25.45
CA ARG A 5 13.66 -22.32 24.66
C ARG A 5 13.00 -22.27 23.28
N THR A 6 12.17 -21.28 22.97
CA THR A 6 11.25 -21.40 21.81
C THR A 6 11.78 -20.85 20.49
N PHE A 7 12.98 -20.25 20.46
CA PHE A 7 13.55 -19.70 19.22
C PHE A 7 14.97 -20.17 18.94
N THR A 8 15.22 -21.48 19.07
CA THR A 8 16.51 -22.08 18.68
C THR A 8 16.90 -21.71 17.25
N PHE A 9 15.93 -21.56 16.35
CA PHE A 9 16.15 -21.06 14.99
C PHE A 9 16.69 -19.62 14.94
N LEU A 10 16.11 -18.66 15.71
CA LEU A 10 16.59 -17.26 15.73
C LEU A 10 17.98 -17.14 16.35
N ARG A 11 18.33 -18.04 17.28
CA ARG A 11 19.70 -18.13 17.84
C ARG A 11 20.75 -18.50 16.79
N HIS A 12 20.32 -19.00 15.64
CA HIS A 12 21.18 -19.39 14.52
C HIS A 12 20.92 -18.53 13.27
N LEU A 13 20.36 -17.33 13.41
CA LEU A 13 20.07 -16.47 12.25
C LEU A 13 21.33 -16.19 11.41
N SER A 14 22.48 -15.95 12.05
CA SER A 14 23.77 -15.77 11.36
C SER A 14 24.20 -17.01 10.54
N GLN A 15 23.77 -18.22 10.93
CA GLN A 15 24.00 -19.43 10.15
C GLN A 15 23.11 -19.47 8.91
N TRP A 16 21.87 -18.97 9.01
CA TRP A 16 20.99 -18.79 7.85
C TRP A 16 21.51 -17.75 6.88
N GLU A 17 21.95 -16.59 7.36
CA GLU A 17 22.58 -15.56 6.53
C GLU A 17 23.78 -16.13 5.77
N LYS A 18 24.65 -16.86 6.47
CA LYS A 18 25.79 -17.55 5.87
C LYS A 18 25.35 -18.60 4.84
N PHE A 19 24.35 -19.42 5.17
CA PHE A 19 23.83 -20.44 4.26
C PHE A 19 23.24 -19.83 2.98
N ILE A 20 22.44 -18.76 3.11
CA ILE A 20 21.84 -18.05 1.98
C ILE A 20 22.93 -17.40 1.12
N CYS A 21 23.92 -16.78 1.75
CA CYS A 21 25.04 -16.18 1.05
C CYS A 21 25.83 -17.22 0.23
N GLN A 22 26.11 -18.37 0.83
CA GLN A 22 26.96 -19.41 0.23
C GLN A 22 26.24 -20.27 -0.80
N ASN A 23 24.96 -20.58 -0.58
CA ASN A 23 24.26 -21.61 -1.37
C ASN A 23 23.10 -21.03 -2.19
N LEU A 24 22.58 -19.87 -1.82
CA LEU A 24 21.38 -19.26 -2.39
C LEU A 24 21.66 -17.83 -2.86
N ALA A 25 22.79 -17.64 -3.55
CA ALA A 25 23.25 -16.32 -4.00
C ALA A 25 22.23 -15.63 -4.92
N LEU A 26 21.59 -16.39 -5.82
CA LEU A 26 20.59 -15.92 -6.79
C LEU A 26 19.15 -15.90 -6.26
N LEU A 27 18.96 -16.29 -5.00
CA LEU A 27 17.63 -16.23 -4.40
C LEU A 27 17.16 -14.79 -4.43
N LYS A 28 15.92 -14.57 -4.90
CA LYS A 28 15.25 -13.26 -4.94
C LYS A 28 14.11 -13.14 -3.94
N TYR A 29 13.58 -14.25 -3.47
CA TYR A 29 12.46 -14.27 -2.53
C TYR A 29 12.69 -15.36 -1.51
N PHE A 30 12.50 -15.02 -0.25
CA PHE A 30 12.68 -15.95 0.85
C PHE A 30 11.59 -15.75 1.91
N LYS A 31 10.88 -16.82 2.23
CA LYS A 31 9.75 -16.83 3.16
C LYS A 31 9.99 -17.89 4.23
N PHE A 32 9.83 -17.47 5.48
CA PHE A 32 9.78 -18.35 6.63
C PHE A 32 8.38 -18.31 7.23
N ASN A 33 7.81 -19.49 7.46
CA ASN A 33 6.62 -19.61 8.28
C ASN A 33 7.03 -20.24 9.61
N VAL A 34 6.87 -19.52 10.72
CA VAL A 34 7.01 -20.15 12.05
C VAL A 34 5.61 -20.37 12.57
N HIS A 35 5.24 -21.65 12.54
CA HIS A 35 4.02 -22.14 13.14
C HIS A 35 4.17 -22.13 14.65
N MET A 36 3.28 -21.45 15.37
CA MET A 36 3.29 -21.43 16.83
C MET A 36 2.04 -22.11 17.36
N GLN A 37 2.21 -23.32 17.88
CA GLN A 37 1.17 -23.98 18.65
C GLN A 37 1.22 -23.48 20.09
N ASN A 38 0.08 -23.00 20.60
CA ASN A 38 -0.17 -22.68 22.01
C ASN A 38 0.56 -21.47 22.61
N TYR A 39 1.12 -20.57 21.79
CA TYR A 39 1.69 -19.32 22.29
C TYR A 39 0.80 -18.14 21.95
N ILE A 40 0.06 -17.67 22.96
CA ILE A 40 -0.53 -16.35 22.96
C ILE A 40 0.64 -15.40 23.20
N TYR A 41 1.03 -14.63 22.19
CA TYR A 41 1.82 -13.43 22.43
C TYR A 41 0.94 -12.48 23.23
N GLU A 42 1.05 -12.54 24.56
CA GLU A 42 0.33 -11.60 25.42
C GLU A 42 0.93 -10.17 25.31
N ASN A 43 2.08 -10.00 24.64
CA ASN A 43 2.85 -8.77 24.64
C ASN A 43 3.61 -8.51 23.31
N VAL A 44 3.43 -7.31 22.75
CA VAL A 44 4.14 -6.73 21.57
C VAL A 44 5.68 -6.83 21.68
N GLN A 45 6.23 -6.77 22.89
CA GLN A 45 7.68 -6.81 23.14
C GLN A 45 8.34 -8.12 22.67
N ASP A 46 7.62 -9.24 22.72
CA ASP A 46 8.16 -10.52 22.28
C ASP A 46 8.29 -10.58 20.75
N ILE A 47 7.34 -9.97 20.03
CA ILE A 47 7.41 -9.80 18.57
C ILE A 47 8.56 -8.86 18.20
N GLU A 48 8.72 -7.74 18.91
CA GLU A 48 9.84 -6.82 18.70
C GLU A 48 11.21 -7.47 18.93
N GLN A 49 11.36 -8.33 19.94
CA GLN A 49 12.61 -9.06 20.17
C GLN A 49 12.97 -9.97 18.98
N ILE A 50 11.98 -10.57 18.35
CA ILE A 50 12.17 -11.42 17.16
C ILE A 50 12.52 -10.55 15.95
N LEU A 51 11.79 -9.46 15.73
CA LEU A 51 12.09 -8.51 14.65
C LEU A 51 13.50 -7.93 14.77
N LYS A 52 13.95 -7.66 16.00
CA LYS A 52 15.31 -7.17 16.26
C LYS A 52 16.38 -8.14 15.78
N ALA A 53 16.13 -9.45 15.82
CA ALA A 53 17.10 -10.43 15.31
C ALA A 53 17.36 -10.26 13.80
N PHE A 54 16.34 -9.88 13.03
CA PHE A 54 16.44 -9.65 11.58
C PHE A 54 17.02 -8.28 11.19
N ARG A 55 17.40 -7.42 12.16
CA ARG A 55 17.98 -6.09 11.92
C ARG A 55 19.48 -6.12 11.60
N THR A 56 19.99 -7.22 11.04
CA THR A 56 21.39 -7.30 10.62
C THR A 56 21.57 -6.60 9.26
N SER A 57 22.79 -6.13 8.99
CA SER A 57 23.14 -5.54 7.69
C SER A 57 23.03 -6.53 6.53
N PHE A 58 23.02 -7.84 6.80
CA PHE A 58 22.88 -8.86 5.76
C PHE A 58 21.61 -8.64 4.92
N TRP A 59 20.46 -8.46 5.56
CA TRP A 59 19.18 -8.40 4.85
C TRP A 59 19.10 -7.16 3.96
N ILE A 60 19.45 -5.98 4.47
CA ILE A 60 19.28 -4.70 3.76
C ILE A 60 20.47 -4.37 2.86
N GLU A 61 21.71 -4.58 3.33
CA GLU A 61 22.90 -4.16 2.60
C GLU A 61 23.37 -5.22 1.61
N HIS A 62 23.34 -6.51 1.99
CA HIS A 62 23.86 -7.60 1.15
C HIS A 62 22.80 -8.21 0.24
N LYS A 63 21.58 -8.38 0.74
CA LYS A 63 20.47 -8.99 -0.02
C LYS A 63 19.46 -8.00 -0.57
N GLN A 64 19.45 -6.77 -0.09
CA GLN A 64 18.48 -5.73 -0.48
C GLN A 64 17.04 -6.17 -0.23
N TRP A 65 16.85 -6.91 0.86
CA TRP A 65 15.58 -7.46 1.31
C TRP A 65 15.11 -6.73 2.55
N TYR A 66 13.83 -6.38 2.56
CA TYR A 66 13.15 -6.01 3.79
C TYR A 66 12.50 -7.23 4.39
N VAL A 67 12.69 -7.44 5.69
CA VAL A 67 12.03 -8.50 6.43
C VAL A 67 10.80 -7.91 7.10
N THR A 68 9.62 -8.37 6.70
CA THR A 68 8.35 -8.04 7.35
C THR A 68 7.75 -9.28 8.00
N CYS A 69 6.80 -9.09 8.92
CA CYS A 69 6.15 -10.16 9.68
C CYS A 69 4.64 -10.00 9.59
N LYS A 70 3.94 -11.02 9.09
CA LYS A 70 2.48 -11.09 9.10
C LYS A 70 2.03 -12.04 10.20
N TYR A 71 1.21 -11.55 11.11
CA TYR A 71 0.49 -12.39 12.07
C TYR A 71 -0.81 -12.90 11.46
N ILE A 72 -1.04 -14.21 11.58
CA ILE A 72 -2.29 -14.86 11.20
C ILE A 72 -2.77 -15.64 12.44
N GLY A 73 -3.66 -15.03 13.19
CA GLY A 73 -4.31 -15.65 14.34
C GLY A 73 -5.70 -16.20 13.98
N ASN A 74 -6.01 -17.40 14.45
CA ASN A 74 -7.37 -17.91 14.65
C ASN A 74 -7.45 -18.59 16.02
N GLU A 75 -8.67 -18.95 16.47
CA GLU A 75 -8.92 -19.53 17.80
C GLU A 75 -8.10 -20.80 18.11
N ALA A 76 -7.58 -21.48 17.09
CA ALA A 76 -6.81 -22.72 17.24
C ALA A 76 -5.31 -22.56 16.92
N ARG A 77 -4.88 -21.50 16.23
CA ARG A 77 -3.54 -21.37 15.64
C ARG A 77 -3.11 -19.92 15.48
N SER A 78 -1.84 -19.67 15.78
CA SER A 78 -1.17 -18.40 15.51
C SER A 78 0.05 -18.66 14.64
N ASP A 79 0.05 -18.13 13.42
CA ASP A 79 1.18 -18.18 12.50
C ASP A 79 1.84 -16.81 12.42
N LEU A 80 3.17 -16.78 12.55
CA LEU A 80 3.96 -15.64 12.15
C LEU A 80 4.66 -15.99 10.83
N ILE A 81 4.39 -15.19 9.81
CA ILE A 81 4.96 -15.35 8.48
C ILE A 81 5.95 -14.22 8.25
N TRP A 82 7.23 -14.55 8.21
CA TRP A 82 8.25 -13.61 7.75
C TRP A 82 8.52 -13.80 6.28
N TYR A 83 8.62 -12.71 5.55
CA TYR A 83 9.00 -12.76 4.15
C TYR A 83 9.91 -11.60 3.80
N THR A 84 10.77 -11.87 2.82
CA THR A 84 11.70 -10.93 2.22
C THR A 84 11.13 -10.47 0.89
N SER A 85 11.11 -9.18 0.64
CA SER A 85 10.74 -8.59 -0.65
C SER A 85 12.00 -8.00 -1.29
N THR A 86 12.34 -8.47 -2.49
CA THR A 86 13.30 -7.81 -3.39
C THR A 86 12.55 -6.74 -4.14
N ASP A 87 13.06 -5.52 -4.11
CA ASP A 87 12.75 -4.38 -4.98
C ASP A 87 11.39 -4.34 -5.70
N PHE A 88 10.60 -3.31 -5.35
CA PHE A 88 10.13 -2.22 -6.23
C PHE A 88 9.85 -2.48 -7.72
N ASP A 89 9.49 -3.70 -8.12
CA ASP A 89 9.08 -3.98 -9.47
C ASP A 89 7.68 -3.41 -9.71
N LEU A 90 7.68 -2.45 -10.64
CA LEU A 90 6.59 -1.66 -11.18
C LEU A 90 5.61 -2.50 -12.00
N GLU A 91 4.98 -3.46 -11.36
CA GLU A 91 3.64 -3.93 -11.69
C GLU A 91 2.98 -4.09 -10.32
N PHE A 92 1.71 -3.72 -10.10
CA PHE A 92 1.10 -3.88 -8.77
C PHE A 92 0.35 -5.23 -8.63
N PRO A 93 1.03 -6.37 -8.33
CA PRO A 93 0.41 -7.55 -7.72
C PRO A 93 1.03 -7.85 -6.34
N ASP A 94 0.25 -7.76 -5.27
CA ASP A 94 0.41 -8.41 -3.94
C ASP A 94 1.79 -8.46 -3.22
N ASN A 95 2.82 -7.77 -3.70
CA ASN A 95 4.19 -7.84 -3.18
C ASN A 95 4.76 -6.45 -2.86
N LEU A 96 3.97 -5.60 -2.22
CA LEU A 96 4.50 -4.35 -1.65
C LEU A 96 5.28 -4.64 -0.39
N LEU A 97 6.31 -3.82 -0.20
CA LEU A 97 6.83 -3.51 1.12
C LEU A 97 5.70 -2.93 1.97
N SER A 98 5.02 -3.81 2.70
CA SER A 98 4.31 -3.47 3.92
C SER A 98 5.37 -3.07 4.95
N GLY A 99 5.76 -1.81 4.89
CA GLY A 99 6.46 -1.15 5.96
C GLY A 99 5.41 -0.59 6.91
N THR A 100 4.98 -1.38 7.90
CA THR A 100 4.41 -0.79 9.11
C THR A 100 5.43 0.23 9.61
N LEU A 101 4.99 1.46 9.86
CA LEU A 101 5.85 2.61 10.17
C LEU A 101 6.62 2.49 11.50
N SER A 102 6.57 1.33 12.16
CA SER A 102 7.44 0.97 13.29
C SER A 102 8.94 1.09 12.96
N TYR A 103 9.33 1.12 11.68
CA TYR A 103 10.72 1.23 11.23
C TYR A 103 11.26 2.64 10.90
N ILE A 104 10.42 3.67 10.73
CA ILE A 104 10.90 5.04 10.38
C ILE A 104 11.03 5.90 11.64
N THR A 105 11.56 5.32 12.71
CA THR A 105 11.99 6.06 13.91
C THR A 105 13.51 6.09 14.05
N SER A 106 14.25 5.42 13.15
CA SER A 106 15.71 5.58 13.11
C SER A 106 16.05 6.95 12.52
N THR A 107 16.59 7.83 13.35
CA THR A 107 17.14 9.16 13.04
C THR A 107 18.32 9.15 12.06
N THR A 108 18.66 8.00 11.47
CA THR A 108 19.74 7.85 10.51
C THR A 108 19.23 8.07 9.10
N LYS A 109 19.52 9.24 8.52
CA LYS A 109 19.45 9.48 7.07
C LYS A 109 20.12 8.32 6.35
N ASN A 110 19.35 7.58 5.57
CA ASN A 110 19.87 6.55 4.67
C ASN A 110 19.82 7.13 3.26
N ASP A 111 20.95 7.21 2.56
CA ASP A 111 21.04 7.75 1.20
C ASP A 111 20.06 7.06 0.23
N LYS A 112 19.67 5.81 0.51
CA LYS A 112 18.65 5.09 -0.27
C LYS A 112 17.24 5.68 -0.16
N MET A 113 16.86 6.27 0.97
CA MET A 113 15.53 6.89 1.13
C MET A 113 15.36 8.12 0.24
N ASN A 114 16.46 8.82 -0.06
CA ASN A 114 16.47 9.89 -1.05
C ASN A 114 16.31 9.37 -2.48
N THR A 115 16.60 8.11 -2.78
CA THR A 115 16.40 7.53 -4.12
C THR A 115 15.05 6.83 -4.30
N THR A 116 14.25 6.74 -3.24
CA THR A 116 12.96 6.06 -3.27
C THR A 116 11.92 6.88 -4.03
N TRP A 117 11.38 6.31 -5.11
CA TRP A 117 10.38 6.95 -5.96
C TRP A 117 8.93 6.57 -5.58
N CYS A 118 8.72 5.45 -4.89
CA CYS A 118 7.41 4.99 -4.41
C CYS A 118 7.47 4.50 -2.96
N VAL A 119 6.46 4.82 -2.13
CA VAL A 119 6.33 4.29 -0.77
C VAL A 119 4.89 3.89 -0.50
N ARG A 120 4.66 2.74 0.15
CA ARG A 120 3.37 2.41 0.77
C ARG A 120 3.46 2.55 2.27
N LEU A 121 2.53 3.30 2.85
CA LEU A 121 2.45 3.53 4.28
C LEU A 121 1.11 3.02 4.81
N ASP A 122 1.21 2.23 5.88
CA ASP A 122 0.08 1.90 6.74
C ASP A 122 0.22 2.72 8.03
N LEU A 123 -0.74 3.62 8.26
CA LEU A 123 -0.76 4.49 9.44
C LEU A 123 -1.69 3.99 10.55
N SER A 124 -2.37 2.85 10.34
CA SER A 124 -3.38 2.31 11.26
C SER A 124 -2.85 2.17 12.69
N GLU A 125 -1.64 1.63 12.84
CA GLU A 125 -1.00 1.38 14.15
C GLU A 125 -0.45 2.62 14.84
N ILE A 126 -0.29 3.75 14.15
CA ILE A 126 0.23 5.00 14.72
C ILE A 126 -0.86 6.07 14.88
N THR A 127 -2.12 5.71 14.64
CA THR A 127 -3.31 6.58 14.75
C THR A 127 -3.35 7.34 16.07
N ASP A 128 -3.14 6.65 17.19
CA ASP A 128 -3.16 7.24 18.53
C ASP A 128 -1.96 8.16 18.78
N ALA A 129 -0.79 7.82 18.24
CA ALA A 129 0.43 8.62 18.41
C ALA A 129 0.38 9.92 17.58
N ILE A 130 -0.15 9.87 16.35
CA ILE A 130 -0.39 11.04 15.51
C ILE A 130 -1.45 11.95 16.14
N SER A 131 -2.57 11.36 16.56
CA SER A 131 -3.67 12.12 17.16
C SER A 131 -3.27 12.80 18.47
N SER A 132 -2.42 12.15 19.27
CA SER A 132 -1.93 12.68 20.55
C SER A 132 -0.73 13.64 20.44
N HIS A 133 -0.25 13.97 19.24
CA HIS A 133 0.92 14.83 19.00
C HIS A 133 2.20 14.35 19.71
N LYS A 134 2.28 13.05 20.06
CA LYS A 134 3.44 12.46 20.76
C LYS A 134 4.56 12.03 19.82
N LEU A 135 4.36 12.18 18.51
CA LEU A 135 5.37 11.89 17.50
C LEU A 135 6.38 13.02 17.40
N ASN A 136 7.66 12.67 17.53
CA ASN A 136 8.75 13.54 17.11
C ASN A 136 8.74 13.58 15.58
N TYR A 137 8.37 14.73 15.02
CA TYR A 137 8.52 14.96 13.59
C TYR A 137 10.00 14.93 13.23
N PRO A 138 10.39 14.24 12.15
CA PRO A 138 11.75 14.33 11.68
C PRO A 138 12.06 15.78 11.28
N THR A 139 13.25 16.26 11.68
CA THR A 139 13.71 17.62 11.37
C THR A 139 14.04 17.81 9.89
N ASP A 140 14.32 16.70 9.18
CA ASP A 140 14.60 16.67 7.75
C ASP A 140 13.64 15.71 7.05
N ARG A 141 13.21 16.08 5.84
CA ARG A 141 12.44 15.19 4.97
C ARG A 141 13.24 13.94 4.62
N ILE A 142 12.56 12.81 4.67
CA ILE A 142 13.15 11.47 4.50
C ILE A 142 13.07 11.02 3.04
N PHE A 143 11.96 11.35 2.36
CA PHE A 143 11.66 10.93 0.99
C PHE A 143 11.69 12.14 0.06
N ASN A 144 12.89 12.60 -0.30
CA ASN A 144 13.06 13.84 -1.06
C ASN A 144 12.77 13.71 -2.56
N ASN A 145 12.74 12.50 -3.13
CA ASN A 145 12.48 12.26 -4.56
C ASN A 145 11.27 11.35 -4.81
N MET A 146 10.37 11.22 -3.82
CA MET A 146 9.20 10.38 -3.95
C MET A 146 8.18 11.01 -4.89
N THR A 147 7.79 10.27 -5.93
CA THR A 147 6.77 10.70 -6.91
C THR A 147 5.48 9.91 -6.79
N GLN A 148 5.50 8.78 -6.06
CA GLN A 148 4.35 7.93 -5.84
C GLN A 148 4.16 7.59 -4.36
N LEU A 149 2.94 7.73 -3.86
CA LEU A 149 2.60 7.41 -2.47
C LEU A 149 1.39 6.51 -2.42
N ALA A 150 1.49 5.39 -1.73
CA ALA A 150 0.39 4.47 -1.44
C ALA A 150 0.03 4.57 0.05
N LEU A 151 -1.25 4.69 0.36
CA LEU A 151 -1.77 4.84 1.72
C LEU A 151 -2.83 3.78 1.99
N ASP A 152 -2.61 2.98 3.02
CA ASP A 152 -3.65 2.14 3.59
C ASP A 152 -4.57 3.03 4.45
N PHE A 153 -5.84 3.10 4.07
CA PHE A 153 -6.72 4.18 4.47
C PHE A 153 -7.38 3.89 5.82
N THR A 154 -6.65 4.26 6.87
CA THR A 154 -7.15 4.59 8.22
C THR A 154 -6.29 5.75 8.72
N LEU A 155 -6.48 6.93 8.12
CA LEU A 155 -5.65 8.09 8.40
C LEU A 155 -6.20 8.87 9.61
N PRO A 156 -5.46 9.00 10.74
CA PRO A 156 -5.84 9.91 11.80
C PRO A 156 -5.95 11.38 11.32
N ILE A 157 -6.70 12.15 12.10
CA ILE A 157 -6.65 13.62 12.03
C ILE A 157 -5.19 14.03 12.26
N ASN A 158 -4.63 14.84 11.35
CA ASN A 158 -3.22 15.27 11.25
C ASN A 158 -2.24 14.37 10.47
N SER A 159 -2.68 13.27 9.84
CA SER A 159 -1.81 12.46 8.98
C SER A 159 -1.10 13.26 7.90
N CYS A 160 -1.75 14.27 7.31
CA CYS A 160 -1.13 15.06 6.25
C CYS A 160 0.03 15.93 6.75
N HIS A 161 -0.04 16.45 7.99
CA HIS A 161 1.07 17.20 8.59
C HIS A 161 2.26 16.28 8.88
N PHE A 162 1.98 15.06 9.32
CA PHE A 162 3.01 14.05 9.48
C PHE A 162 3.62 13.66 8.13
N LEU A 163 2.80 13.35 7.13
CA LEU A 163 3.28 12.99 5.79
C LEU A 163 4.08 14.13 5.13
N SER A 164 3.69 15.39 5.30
CA SER A 164 4.45 16.53 4.77
C SER A 164 5.81 16.75 5.45
N SER A 165 6.00 16.23 6.67
CA SER A 165 7.32 16.18 7.32
C SER A 165 8.21 15.07 6.73
N LEU A 166 7.60 14.01 6.18
CA LEU A 166 8.33 12.89 5.59
C LEU A 166 8.72 13.15 4.13
N THR A 167 7.88 13.85 3.36
CA THR A 167 8.03 14.00 1.91
C THR A 167 7.72 15.40 1.41
N ASP A 168 8.24 15.73 0.23
CA ASP A 168 7.78 16.87 -0.55
C ASP A 168 6.54 16.49 -1.38
N PHE A 169 5.37 16.97 -0.98
CA PHE A 169 4.13 16.72 -1.72
C PHE A 169 4.09 17.35 -3.11
N SER A 170 4.91 18.38 -3.38
CA SER A 170 5.00 18.95 -4.71
C SER A 170 5.63 18.00 -5.74
N GLN A 171 6.31 16.94 -5.30
CA GLN A 171 6.88 15.96 -6.22
C GLN A 171 5.95 14.80 -6.53
N LEU A 172 4.86 14.65 -5.77
CA LEU A 172 3.91 13.57 -5.99
C LEU A 172 3.15 13.77 -7.29
N THR A 173 3.27 12.78 -8.18
CA THR A 173 2.51 12.68 -9.42
C THR A 173 1.41 11.61 -9.33
N ILE A 174 1.57 10.63 -8.43
CA ILE A 174 0.62 9.52 -8.24
C ILE A 174 0.36 9.29 -6.75
N ILE A 175 -0.91 9.13 -6.36
CA ILE A 175 -1.31 8.64 -5.03
C ILE A 175 -2.20 7.42 -5.19
N TRP A 176 -1.97 6.37 -4.40
CA TRP A 176 -2.83 5.20 -4.26
C TRP A 176 -3.50 5.20 -2.89
N LEU A 177 -4.80 5.03 -2.85
CA LEU A 177 -5.61 4.96 -1.64
C LEU A 177 -6.22 3.56 -1.54
N PHE A 178 -5.89 2.81 -0.48
CA PHE A 178 -6.42 1.49 -0.19
C PHE A 178 -7.46 1.60 0.91
N ILE A 179 -8.71 1.79 0.52
CA ILE A 179 -9.82 2.10 1.42
C ILE A 179 -10.47 0.79 1.86
N THR A 180 -10.52 0.58 3.18
CA THR A 180 -11.02 -0.65 3.78
C THR A 180 -12.34 -0.50 4.52
N ASN A 181 -12.85 0.73 4.75
CA ASN A 181 -14.12 1.01 5.45
C ASN A 181 -14.83 2.27 4.91
N HIS A 182 -16.16 2.38 5.09
CA HIS A 182 -17.02 3.44 4.53
C HIS A 182 -17.04 4.77 5.31
N HIS A 183 -15.95 5.18 5.96
CA HIS A 183 -16.03 6.32 6.88
C HIS A 183 -15.98 7.67 6.15
N TYR A 184 -17.07 8.45 6.22
CA TYR A 184 -17.14 9.84 5.70
C TYR A 184 -15.98 10.76 6.14
N PHE A 185 -15.36 10.47 7.29
CA PHE A 185 -14.18 11.20 7.79
C PHE A 185 -12.99 11.15 6.82
N GLU A 186 -12.93 10.14 5.98
CA GLU A 186 -11.84 9.87 5.07
C GLU A 186 -11.79 10.88 3.92
N LEU A 187 -12.95 11.35 3.45
CA LEU A 187 -13.04 12.29 2.33
C LEU A 187 -12.35 13.62 2.62
N ASN A 188 -12.48 14.16 3.83
CA ASN A 188 -11.82 15.43 4.20
C ASN A 188 -10.29 15.31 4.12
N ILE A 189 -9.75 14.16 4.52
CA ILE A 189 -8.30 13.90 4.46
C ILE A 189 -7.86 13.74 3.01
N ILE A 190 -8.64 13.03 2.18
CA ILE A 190 -8.39 12.94 0.74
C ILE A 190 -8.36 14.33 0.13
N THR A 191 -9.39 15.16 0.35
CA THR A 191 -9.44 16.55 -0.13
C THR A 191 -8.19 17.33 0.26
N MET A 192 -7.76 17.21 1.51
CA MET A 192 -6.58 17.92 2.00
C MET A 192 -5.29 17.42 1.33
N LEU A 193 -5.14 16.10 1.15
CA LEU A 193 -4.02 15.52 0.39
C LEU A 193 -3.98 16.02 -1.05
N LEU A 194 -5.13 16.03 -1.73
CA LEU A 194 -5.23 16.49 -3.12
C LEU A 194 -4.90 17.98 -3.24
N ASN A 195 -5.30 18.80 -2.26
CA ASN A 195 -4.99 20.23 -2.26
C ASN A 195 -3.51 20.54 -2.01
N ILE A 196 -2.80 19.69 -1.25
CA ILE A 196 -1.38 19.91 -0.93
C ILE A 196 -0.47 19.35 -2.05
N ALA A 197 -0.88 18.27 -2.73
CA ALA A 197 -0.11 17.65 -3.82
C ALA A 197 -0.38 18.33 -5.18
N CYS A 198 0.19 19.52 -5.38
CA CYS A 198 -0.11 20.38 -6.54
C CYS A 198 0.24 19.79 -7.93
N ASN A 199 1.21 18.86 -8.00
CA ASN A 199 1.61 18.19 -9.24
C ASN A 199 0.98 16.82 -9.43
N LEU A 200 0.01 16.47 -8.59
CA LEU A 200 -0.69 15.21 -8.71
C LEU A 200 -1.45 15.15 -10.04
N ARG A 201 -1.29 14.04 -10.75
CA ARG A 201 -1.91 13.78 -12.06
C ARG A 201 -2.72 12.50 -12.07
N THR A 202 -2.38 11.56 -11.20
CA THR A 202 -3.03 10.26 -11.11
C THR A 202 -3.46 9.96 -9.68
N ILE A 203 -4.70 9.54 -9.51
CA ILE A 203 -5.19 8.94 -8.26
C ILE A 203 -5.52 7.48 -8.54
N GLY A 204 -5.01 6.59 -7.72
CA GLY A 204 -5.37 5.18 -7.66
C GLY A 204 -6.25 4.93 -6.44
N ILE A 205 -7.32 4.18 -6.63
CA ILE A 205 -8.24 3.77 -5.58
C ILE A 205 -8.32 2.25 -5.63
N SER A 206 -8.11 1.62 -4.48
CA SER A 206 -8.44 0.23 -4.26
C SER A 206 -9.48 0.21 -3.16
N TYR A 207 -10.63 -0.37 -3.48
CA TYR A 207 -11.78 -0.43 -2.59
C TYR A 207 -12.21 -1.89 -2.47
N ASP A 208 -12.39 -2.36 -1.24
CA ASP A 208 -13.01 -3.67 -1.00
C ASP A 208 -14.52 -3.45 -0.98
N ASP A 209 -15.22 -3.98 -1.99
CA ASP A 209 -16.60 -3.62 -2.25
C ASP A 209 -17.55 -4.43 -1.34
N ASP A 210 -18.16 -3.79 -0.35
CA ASP A 210 -19.41 -4.27 0.24
C ASP A 210 -20.59 -3.61 -0.50
N ASP A 211 -21.55 -4.41 -0.95
CA ASP A 211 -22.65 -4.00 -1.84
C ASP A 211 -23.72 -3.17 -1.07
N ASP A 212 -23.38 -1.94 -0.67
CA ASP A 212 -24.27 -1.05 0.09
C ASP A 212 -24.46 0.35 -0.52
N ASP A 213 -25.51 1.04 -0.07
CA ASP A 213 -25.84 2.41 -0.52
C ASP A 213 -24.78 3.44 -0.08
N ASP A 214 -24.08 3.17 1.01
CA ASP A 214 -23.02 4.04 1.54
C ASP A 214 -21.81 4.08 0.60
N SER A 215 -21.45 2.96 -0.03
CA SER A 215 -20.40 2.86 -1.05
C SER A 215 -20.67 3.74 -2.26
N ARG A 216 -21.92 3.73 -2.75
CA ARG A 216 -22.32 4.57 -3.90
C ARG A 216 -22.25 6.05 -3.56
N SER A 217 -22.68 6.43 -2.35
CA SER A 217 -22.56 7.80 -1.84
C SER A 217 -21.09 8.21 -1.74
N PHE A 218 -20.25 7.33 -1.20
CA PHE A 218 -18.82 7.55 -1.07
C PHE A 218 -18.15 7.78 -2.44
N ILE A 219 -18.39 6.91 -3.43
CA ILE A 219 -17.81 7.06 -4.78
C ILE A 219 -18.20 8.41 -5.39
N LYS A 220 -19.47 8.83 -5.27
CA LYS A 220 -19.94 10.13 -5.78
C LYS A 220 -19.21 11.29 -5.10
N ASN A 221 -19.09 11.26 -3.78
CA ASN A 221 -18.41 12.29 -3.01
C ASN A 221 -16.90 12.32 -3.24
N LEU A 222 -16.29 11.16 -3.46
CA LEU A 222 -14.89 11.06 -3.84
C LEU A 222 -14.66 11.66 -5.22
N CYS A 223 -15.48 11.30 -6.20
CA CYS A 223 -15.38 11.84 -7.55
C CYS A 223 -15.63 13.36 -7.62
N SER A 224 -16.45 13.93 -6.73
CA SER A 224 -16.63 15.38 -6.63
C SER A 224 -15.45 16.10 -5.95
N THR A 225 -14.65 15.36 -5.17
CA THR A 225 -13.46 15.85 -4.49
C THR A 225 -12.22 15.88 -5.39
N ILE A 226 -12.16 14.97 -6.36
CA ILE A 226 -11.06 14.92 -7.34
C ILE A 226 -11.03 16.23 -8.12
N SER A 227 -9.90 16.94 -8.04
CA SER A 227 -9.74 18.27 -8.63
C SER A 227 -9.48 18.22 -10.14
N GLY A 228 -9.68 19.35 -10.82
CA GLY A 228 -9.44 19.46 -12.26
C GLY A 228 -7.97 19.32 -12.70
N SER A 229 -7.01 19.29 -11.77
CA SER A 229 -5.60 19.00 -12.09
C SER A 229 -5.30 17.51 -12.23
N ILE A 230 -6.23 16.65 -11.82
CA ILE A 230 -6.12 15.20 -11.97
C ILE A 230 -6.56 14.83 -13.38
N GLU A 231 -5.72 14.09 -14.08
CA GLU A 231 -5.98 13.68 -15.46
C GLU A 231 -6.39 12.21 -15.52
N ASN A 232 -5.93 11.39 -14.57
CA ASN A 232 -6.06 9.94 -14.61
C ASN A 232 -6.60 9.40 -13.29
N LEU A 233 -7.62 8.54 -13.37
CA LEU A 233 -8.08 7.74 -12.25
C LEU A 233 -7.74 6.28 -12.50
N LYS A 234 -7.21 5.59 -11.51
CA LYS A 234 -7.05 4.14 -11.51
C LYS A 234 -7.96 3.55 -10.45
N VAL A 235 -8.75 2.55 -10.79
CA VAL A 235 -9.73 1.96 -9.88
C VAL A 235 -9.52 0.45 -9.86
N ARG A 236 -9.38 -0.11 -8.67
CA ARG A 236 -9.46 -1.54 -8.42
C ARG A 236 -10.75 -1.81 -7.63
N THR A 237 -11.68 -2.46 -8.30
CA THR A 237 -13.00 -2.86 -7.79
C THR A 237 -13.41 -4.15 -8.50
N THR A 238 -14.25 -4.94 -7.86
CA THR A 238 -14.88 -6.14 -8.41
C THR A 238 -16.28 -5.86 -8.96
N ASN A 239 -16.90 -4.76 -8.53
CA ASN A 239 -18.28 -4.44 -8.81
C ASN A 239 -18.44 -3.63 -10.12
N ILE A 240 -19.17 -4.20 -11.08
CA ILE A 240 -19.42 -3.56 -12.38
C ILE A 240 -20.22 -2.26 -12.25
N GLU A 241 -21.18 -2.19 -11.34
CA GLU A 241 -21.99 -1.00 -11.12
C GLU A 241 -21.14 0.16 -10.60
N TYR A 242 -20.13 -0.14 -9.78
CA TYR A 242 -19.19 0.87 -9.30
C TYR A 242 -18.26 1.32 -10.42
N MET A 243 -17.78 0.40 -11.27
CA MET A 243 -17.01 0.78 -12.47
C MET A 243 -17.80 1.76 -13.36
N GLN A 244 -19.08 1.45 -13.61
CA GLN A 244 -19.98 2.31 -14.36
C GLN A 244 -20.19 3.66 -13.65
N LEU A 245 -20.39 3.65 -12.32
CA LEU A 245 -20.58 4.86 -11.53
C LEU A 245 -19.35 5.77 -11.58
N TYR A 246 -18.13 5.23 -11.46
CA TYR A 246 -16.90 6.01 -11.63
C TYR A 246 -16.89 6.73 -12.99
N LEU A 247 -17.18 6.01 -14.08
CA LEU A 247 -17.23 6.59 -15.43
C LEU A 247 -18.29 7.69 -15.59
N GLN A 248 -19.41 7.59 -14.87
CA GLN A 248 -20.45 8.61 -14.87
C GLN A 248 -20.06 9.87 -14.08
N CYS A 249 -19.32 9.71 -12.98
CA CYS A 249 -19.00 10.80 -12.07
C CYS A 249 -17.74 11.59 -12.46
N VAL A 250 -16.82 11.03 -13.26
CA VAL A 250 -15.52 11.64 -13.55
C VAL A 250 -15.37 12.17 -14.98
N GLN A 251 -16.38 12.91 -15.44
CA GLN A 251 -16.46 13.39 -16.83
C GLN A 251 -15.34 14.36 -17.25
N TYR A 252 -14.61 14.96 -16.31
CA TYR A 252 -13.53 15.91 -16.57
C TYR A 252 -12.15 15.24 -16.69
N LEU A 253 -12.02 13.95 -16.37
CA LEU A 253 -10.76 13.24 -16.48
C LEU A 253 -10.40 12.96 -17.94
N SER A 254 -9.12 12.66 -18.19
CA SER A 254 -8.66 12.16 -19.49
C SER A 254 -8.93 10.67 -19.60
N THR A 255 -8.50 9.89 -18.59
CA THR A 255 -8.67 8.44 -18.60
C THR A 255 -9.07 7.86 -17.24
N VAL A 256 -9.81 6.76 -17.28
CA VAL A 256 -10.09 5.90 -16.12
C VAL A 256 -9.56 4.50 -16.42
N THR A 257 -8.61 4.03 -15.62
CA THR A 257 -8.05 2.68 -15.74
C THR A 257 -8.63 1.77 -14.67
N PHE A 258 -9.43 0.79 -15.09
CA PHE A 258 -9.86 -0.28 -14.20
C PHE A 258 -8.77 -1.34 -14.13
N ILE A 259 -8.47 -1.81 -12.93
CA ILE A 259 -7.50 -2.88 -12.67
C ILE A 259 -8.26 -4.08 -12.16
N ARG A 260 -8.09 -5.18 -12.86
CA ARG A 260 -8.75 -6.45 -12.58
C ARG A 260 -8.35 -6.97 -11.20
N HIS A 261 -9.35 -7.29 -10.39
CA HIS A 261 -9.15 -8.03 -9.15
C HIS A 261 -9.01 -9.53 -9.45
N ARG A 262 -8.21 -10.27 -8.68
CA ARG A 262 -7.98 -11.71 -8.94
C ARG A 262 -9.27 -12.55 -8.98
N ASN A 263 -10.28 -12.11 -8.24
CA ASN A 263 -11.54 -12.81 -8.08
C ASN A 263 -12.66 -12.35 -9.06
N SER A 264 -12.45 -11.34 -9.90
CA SER A 264 -13.53 -10.70 -10.69
C SER A 264 -13.74 -11.29 -12.10
N LYS A 265 -13.52 -12.59 -12.34
CA LYS A 265 -13.47 -13.13 -13.72
C LYS A 265 -14.73 -12.86 -14.55
N ASP A 266 -15.91 -12.98 -13.94
CA ASP A 266 -17.19 -12.86 -14.65
C ASP A 266 -17.60 -11.39 -14.81
N SER A 267 -17.56 -10.61 -13.73
CA SER A 267 -17.84 -9.15 -13.75
C SER A 267 -16.92 -8.40 -14.71
N TRP A 268 -15.68 -8.84 -14.89
CA TRP A 268 -14.72 -8.22 -15.82
C TRP A 268 -15.13 -8.39 -17.29
N LYS A 269 -15.63 -9.57 -17.67
CA LYS A 269 -16.10 -9.82 -19.04
C LYS A 269 -17.37 -9.04 -19.31
N GLU A 270 -18.28 -9.02 -18.35
CA GLU A 270 -19.51 -8.25 -18.42
C GLU A 270 -19.23 -6.76 -18.59
N PHE A 271 -18.26 -6.22 -17.83
CA PHE A 271 -17.84 -4.83 -17.96
C PHE A 271 -17.28 -4.50 -19.34
N ILE A 272 -16.41 -5.36 -19.90
CA ILE A 272 -15.90 -5.17 -21.26
C ILE A 272 -17.05 -5.22 -22.28
N GLN A 273 -17.98 -6.15 -22.15
CA GLN A 273 -19.14 -6.23 -23.03
C GLN A 273 -20.01 -4.97 -22.93
N TRP A 274 -20.20 -4.45 -21.73
CA TRP A 274 -20.91 -3.19 -21.50
C TRP A 274 -20.20 -2.01 -22.18
N LEU A 275 -18.87 -1.89 -22.06
CA LEU A 275 -18.10 -0.86 -22.76
C LEU A 275 -18.27 -0.92 -24.28
N ILE A 276 -18.31 -2.13 -24.86
CA ILE A 276 -18.55 -2.33 -26.30
C ILE A 276 -19.97 -1.88 -26.67
N THR A 277 -20.98 -2.27 -25.89
CA THR A 277 -22.39 -1.89 -26.13
C THR A 277 -22.61 -0.38 -26.04
N GLU A 278 -21.92 0.28 -25.12
CA GLU A 278 -21.97 1.75 -24.94
C GLU A 278 -21.03 2.51 -25.90
N GLU A 279 -20.41 1.82 -26.86
CA GLU A 279 -19.48 2.39 -27.85
C GLU A 279 -18.33 3.22 -27.22
N ARG A 280 -17.89 2.84 -26.01
CA ARG A 280 -16.82 3.53 -25.28
C ARG A 280 -15.48 3.23 -25.92
N LYS A 281 -14.61 4.23 -26.04
CA LYS A 281 -13.20 4.02 -26.43
C LYS A 281 -12.42 3.47 -25.23
N PHE A 282 -11.80 2.31 -25.40
CA PHE A 282 -10.94 1.72 -24.38
C PHE A 282 -9.75 0.97 -24.96
N LEU A 283 -8.72 0.78 -24.13
CA LEU A 283 -7.53 0.00 -24.42
C LEU A 283 -7.38 -1.08 -23.35
N LEU A 284 -7.32 -2.33 -23.78
CA LEU A 284 -7.13 -3.49 -22.92
C LEU A 284 -5.63 -3.80 -22.83
N SER A 285 -5.09 -3.93 -21.63
CA SER A 285 -3.68 -4.27 -21.46
C SER A 285 -3.37 -5.65 -22.04
N ASN A 286 -2.13 -5.86 -22.50
CA ASN A 286 -1.69 -7.10 -23.15
C ASN A 286 -1.86 -8.35 -22.28
N ASP A 287 -1.81 -8.19 -20.96
CA ASP A 287 -2.01 -9.24 -19.96
C ASP A 287 -3.46 -9.39 -19.48
N HIS A 288 -4.38 -8.58 -20.05
CA HIS A 288 -5.79 -8.48 -19.68
C HIS A 288 -6.03 -8.20 -18.19
N GLN A 289 -5.07 -7.56 -17.50
CA GLN A 289 -5.18 -7.18 -16.09
C GLN A 289 -5.74 -5.76 -15.91
N SER A 290 -5.86 -4.97 -16.97
CA SER A 290 -6.45 -3.64 -16.87
C SER A 290 -7.15 -3.19 -18.15
N VAL A 291 -8.14 -2.32 -17.98
CA VAL A 291 -8.88 -1.66 -19.07
C VAL A 291 -8.77 -0.16 -18.84
N GLN A 292 -8.16 0.56 -19.78
CA GLN A 292 -8.12 2.02 -19.78
C GLN A 292 -9.24 2.55 -20.65
N VAL A 293 -10.18 3.29 -20.08
CA VAL A 293 -11.30 3.95 -20.77
C VAL A 293 -10.95 5.42 -20.97
N PHE A 294 -11.13 5.92 -22.18
CA PHE A 294 -10.92 7.33 -22.52
C PHE A 294 -12.23 8.10 -22.28
N ILE A 295 -12.17 9.18 -21.49
CA ILE A 295 -13.35 9.98 -21.11
C ILE A 295 -13.49 11.19 -22.03
N ASN A 296 -12.44 12.01 -22.11
CA ASN A 296 -12.40 13.20 -22.95
C ASN A 296 -11.48 12.97 -24.16
N GLU A 297 -12.03 13.12 -25.36
CA GLU A 297 -11.30 12.98 -26.62
C GLU A 297 -10.50 14.24 -27.00
N CYS A 298 -10.30 15.17 -26.08
CA CYS A 298 -9.72 16.49 -26.37
C CYS A 298 -8.22 16.49 -26.72
N PHE A 299 -7.62 15.35 -27.02
CA PHE A 299 -6.28 15.27 -27.60
C PHE A 299 -6.35 14.56 -28.94
N GLY A 300 -6.83 15.30 -29.94
CA GLY A 300 -6.52 15.08 -31.36
C GLY A 300 -5.24 15.78 -31.75
#